data_AF-A0A7S0MPD7-F1
#
_entry.id   AF-A0A7S0MPD7-F1
#
_cell.length_a   1.000
_cell.length_b   1.000
_cell.length_c   1.000
_cell.angle_alpha   90.00
_cell.angle_beta   90.00
_cell.angle_gamma   90.00
#
_symmetry.space_group_name_H-M   'P 1'
#
loop_
_entity.id
_entity.type
_entity.pdbx_description
1 polymer ?
#
loop_
_entity_poly.entity_id
_entity_poly.type
_entity_poly.pdbx_seq_one_letter_code
_entity_poly.pdbx_strand_id
1 'polypeptide(L)'
;ELMQRSMACAMPLGLTFAMLGLLALHLVPCDSIGSASFVRRSCSVAPASGTNVRAGLLRLRGGIEYYENRMDVQEAIQALKQAVGILKNNPTFLHKKELAFFREYLTSFGATIPSLAEMEQAEADRQAAAGNGAKSHAAADAAAAAAAAEEESEAEMRDEDEADVVREADADMDPPQDMGDPAREPAEGDYEKAAGLRDQAAAALAGGDFEGALRLYTEVIGLTPNAKAYATRGACLLKLRKPLAAIRDANKALELNPDSAKAFKTRGEAEAQLGRWTAAIRDLATAQTIDFDEDTEAFKKGIQAKADRVVRKEAKLRAGKEREERARRDE
;
A
#
# COMPACT_ATOMS: atom_id res chain seq x y z
N GLU A 1 15.17 -45.44 22.20
CA GLU A 1 16.07 -45.91 21.13
C GLU A 1 15.73 -45.23 19.81
N LEU A 2 16.74 -44.59 19.22
CA LEU A 2 16.96 -44.26 17.80
C LEU A 2 15.79 -43.68 16.98
N MET A 3 15.94 -42.57 16.24
CA MET A 3 17.01 -41.60 16.02
C MET A 3 16.37 -40.54 15.10
N GLN A 4 16.71 -39.26 15.32
CA GLN A 4 17.15 -38.27 14.32
C GLN A 4 16.46 -38.23 12.93
N ARG A 5 16.08 -37.09 12.35
CA ARG A 5 16.68 -35.75 12.38
C ARG A 5 15.82 -34.78 11.54
N SER A 6 15.68 -33.54 12.01
CA SER A 6 15.81 -32.22 11.33
C SER A 6 15.17 -31.99 9.94
N MET A 7 14.70 -30.81 9.52
CA MET A 7 14.64 -29.43 10.03
C MET A 7 13.77 -28.69 9.00
N ALA A 8 12.86 -27.82 9.45
CA ALA A 8 12.85 -26.37 9.21
C ALA A 8 12.15 -25.85 7.92
N CYS A 9 11.23 -24.90 8.15
CA CYS A 9 10.77 -23.75 7.35
C CYS A 9 9.27 -23.54 7.67
N ALA A 10 8.88 -22.71 8.64
CA ALA A 10 8.95 -21.24 8.71
C ALA A 10 8.07 -20.52 7.65
N MET A 11 6.97 -19.94 8.17
CA MET A 11 6.31 -18.69 7.73
C MET A 11 5.30 -18.78 6.54
N PRO A 12 4.36 -17.82 6.38
CA PRO A 12 3.10 -17.75 7.15
C PRO A 12 1.88 -17.30 6.29
N LEU A 13 0.77 -16.93 6.95
CA LEU A 13 -0.29 -16.02 6.50
C LEU A 13 -1.39 -16.57 5.55
N GLY A 14 -2.55 -16.77 6.16
CA GLY A 14 -3.75 -16.02 5.78
C GLY A 14 -4.43 -16.40 4.47
N LEU A 15 -5.30 -17.42 4.51
CA LEU A 15 -6.64 -17.39 3.91
C LEU A 15 -7.39 -18.70 4.26
N THR A 16 -7.68 -18.90 5.55
CA THR A 16 -8.61 -19.96 5.97
C THR A 16 -9.68 -19.31 6.84
N PHE A 17 -10.95 -19.55 6.48
CA PHE A 17 -12.19 -19.04 7.07
C PHE A 17 -12.79 -17.76 6.48
N ALA A 18 -13.22 -17.81 5.22
CA ALA A 18 -14.34 -16.98 4.74
C ALA A 18 -15.05 -17.59 3.50
N MET A 19 -15.27 -18.91 3.47
CA MET A 19 -16.10 -19.56 2.44
C MET A 19 -16.86 -20.76 3.02
N LEU A 20 -17.67 -20.52 4.06
CA LEU A 20 -18.71 -21.44 4.53
C LEU A 20 -19.67 -20.64 5.41
N GLY A 21 -20.67 -20.02 4.80
CA GLY A 21 -21.63 -19.21 5.54
C GLY A 21 -22.64 -18.43 4.72
N LEU A 22 -23.18 -19.00 3.63
CA LEU A 22 -24.40 -18.46 3.02
C LEU A 22 -25.14 -19.54 2.23
N LEU A 23 -25.77 -20.46 2.96
CA LEU A 23 -26.78 -21.38 2.42
C LEU A 23 -27.68 -21.89 3.56
N ALA A 24 -28.57 -21.04 4.05
CA ALA A 24 -29.81 -21.44 4.73
C ALA A 24 -30.69 -20.22 5.05
N LEU A 25 -31.48 -19.78 4.08
CA LEU A 25 -32.72 -19.04 4.39
C LEU A 25 -33.82 -19.59 3.50
N HIS A 26 -34.54 -20.59 4.01
CA HIS A 26 -35.98 -20.71 3.80
C HIS A 26 -36.60 -21.71 4.80
N LEU A 27 -37.63 -21.18 5.50
CA LEU A 27 -38.86 -21.85 5.97
C LEU A 27 -38.97 -22.36 7.43
N VAL A 28 -39.82 -21.63 8.20
CA VAL A 28 -40.94 -22.11 9.07
C VAL A 28 -40.62 -22.37 10.57
N PRO A 29 -41.52 -22.12 11.56
CA PRO A 29 -42.44 -21.00 11.85
C PRO A 29 -42.39 -20.54 13.35
N CYS A 30 -43.33 -19.66 13.75
CA CYS A 30 -43.68 -19.29 15.13
C CYS A 30 -43.89 -20.48 16.10
N ASP A 31 -43.46 -20.34 17.36
CA ASP A 31 -44.36 -20.36 18.53
C ASP A 31 -43.65 -20.02 19.87
N SER A 32 -44.24 -19.04 20.57
CA SER A 32 -44.53 -18.92 22.02
C SER A 32 -43.48 -19.10 23.15
N ILE A 33 -43.77 -18.37 24.25
CA ILE A 33 -43.24 -18.42 25.63
C ILE A 33 -41.96 -17.58 25.84
N GLY A 34 -41.82 -16.65 26.79
CA GLY A 34 -42.64 -16.22 27.92
C GLY A 34 -41.90 -15.14 28.73
N SER A 35 -42.68 -14.35 29.45
CA SER A 35 -42.40 -13.28 30.42
C SER A 35 -41.09 -13.28 31.22
N ALA A 36 -40.49 -12.09 31.39
CA ALA A 36 -39.92 -11.55 32.65
C ALA A 36 -39.37 -10.12 32.39
N SER A 37 -40.13 -9.05 32.66
CA SER A 37 -40.18 -8.28 33.93
C SER A 37 -38.90 -7.51 34.30
N PHE A 38 -39.10 -6.19 34.53
CA PHE A 38 -38.38 -5.30 35.46
C PHE A 38 -36.96 -4.86 35.01
N VAL A 39 -36.55 -3.58 34.94
CA VAL A 39 -36.82 -2.41 35.78
C VAL A 39 -36.74 -1.13 34.94
N ARG A 40 -37.81 -0.32 34.98
CA ARG A 40 -37.72 1.14 34.77
C ARG A 40 -37.18 1.75 36.06
N ARG A 41 -36.17 2.62 35.98
CA ARG A 41 -36.01 3.70 36.96
C ARG A 41 -36.12 5.03 36.24
N SER A 42 -37.21 5.69 36.60
CA SER A 42 -37.68 7.00 36.22
C SER A 42 -36.75 8.09 36.76
N CYS A 43 -36.59 9.18 36.01
CA CYS A 43 -36.78 10.52 36.55
C CYS A 43 -37.32 11.43 35.44
N SER A 44 -38.40 12.11 35.79
CA SER A 44 -39.23 12.99 34.97
C SER A 44 -38.88 14.47 35.22
N VAL A 45 -39.55 15.34 34.43
CA VAL A 45 -39.79 16.79 34.63
C VAL A 45 -38.68 17.68 34.03
N ALA A 46 -38.91 18.72 33.20
CA ALA A 46 -40.07 19.34 32.54
C ALA A 46 -39.53 20.31 31.44
N PRO A 47 -40.36 20.84 30.52
CA PRO A 47 -39.91 21.76 29.48
C PRO A 47 -39.94 23.22 29.96
N ALA A 48 -38.91 24.00 29.61
CA ALA A 48 -38.91 25.45 29.75
C ALA A 48 -38.51 26.10 28.42
N SER A 49 -39.33 27.07 28.03
CA SER A 49 -39.31 27.87 26.82
C SER A 49 -38.12 28.82 26.72
N GLY A 50 -37.61 28.97 25.48
CA GLY A 50 -37.15 30.24 24.93
C GLY A 50 -35.81 30.79 25.41
N THR A 51 -34.80 30.70 24.56
CA THR A 51 -34.06 31.86 23.99
C THR A 51 -32.95 31.36 23.06
N ASN A 52 -32.80 32.04 21.93
CA ASN A 52 -31.69 31.88 21.00
C ASN A 52 -30.35 32.17 21.71
N VAL A 53 -29.34 31.32 21.48
CA VAL A 53 -27.93 31.66 21.18
C VAL A 53 -27.08 30.36 21.25
N ARG A 54 -26.33 30.10 20.17
CA ARG A 54 -25.17 29.17 20.05
C ARG A 54 -25.41 27.67 20.28
N ALA A 55 -25.66 26.95 19.18
CA ALA A 55 -25.30 25.53 19.09
C ALA A 55 -23.92 25.39 18.44
N GLY A 56 -22.88 25.40 19.28
CA GLY A 56 -21.63 24.74 18.93
C GLY A 56 -21.91 23.25 18.81
N LEU A 57 -21.80 22.70 17.59
CA LEU A 57 -21.85 21.27 17.39
C LEU A 57 -20.42 20.73 17.51
N LEU A 58 -20.02 20.40 18.75
CA LEU A 58 -19.02 19.37 18.98
C LEU A 58 -19.48 18.11 18.25
N ARG A 59 -18.86 17.78 17.12
CA ARG A 59 -18.82 16.40 16.62
C ARG A 59 -17.46 15.81 16.98
N LEU A 60 -17.40 15.20 18.15
CA LEU A 60 -16.38 14.22 18.50
C LEU A 60 -16.96 12.82 18.27
N ARG A 61 -16.41 12.15 17.26
CA ARG A 61 -16.17 10.69 17.09
C ARG A 61 -16.02 10.50 15.58
N GLY A 62 -14.81 10.38 15.06
CA GLY A 62 -13.95 9.24 15.40
C GLY A 62 -14.56 7.97 14.81
N GLY A 63 -14.92 8.02 13.52
CA GLY A 63 -15.20 6.85 12.71
C GLY A 63 -13.89 6.44 12.05
N ILE A 64 -13.30 5.36 12.54
CA ILE A 64 -12.18 4.70 11.89
C ILE A 64 -12.76 4.12 10.59
N GLU A 65 -12.52 4.78 9.46
CA GLU A 65 -12.73 4.17 8.15
C GLU A 65 -11.68 3.08 7.98
N TYR A 66 -12.05 1.87 8.40
CA TYR A 66 -11.42 0.67 7.87
C TYR A 66 -11.73 0.64 6.37
N TYR A 67 -10.74 0.96 5.55
CA TYR A 67 -10.75 0.56 4.14
C TYR A 67 -10.63 -0.96 4.10
N GLU A 68 -11.77 -1.66 4.21
CA GLU A 68 -11.88 -2.98 3.60
C GLU A 68 -11.60 -2.77 2.11
N ASN A 69 -10.48 -3.32 1.61
CA ASN A 69 -10.22 -3.51 0.19
C ASN A 69 -11.28 -4.43 -0.40
N ARG A 70 -12.53 -3.97 -0.48
CA ARG A 70 -13.53 -4.56 -1.35
C ARG A 70 -13.13 -4.13 -2.74
N MET A 71 -12.41 -5.01 -3.44
CA MET A 71 -12.33 -4.93 -4.91
C MET A 71 -13.75 -4.65 -5.41
N ASP A 72 -13.92 -3.54 -6.13
CA ASP A 72 -15.21 -3.22 -6.71
C ASP A 72 -15.58 -4.37 -7.65
N VAL A 73 -16.85 -4.75 -7.66
CA VAL A 73 -17.36 -5.83 -8.53
C VAL A 73 -17.03 -5.51 -9.99
N GLN A 74 -17.00 -4.23 -10.37
CA GLN A 74 -16.61 -3.80 -11.71
C GLN A 74 -15.12 -4.02 -12.00
N GLU A 75 -14.24 -3.73 -11.05
CA GLU A 75 -12.79 -3.98 -11.17
C GLU A 75 -12.50 -5.48 -11.25
N ALA A 76 -13.21 -6.30 -10.47
CA ALA A 76 -13.12 -7.76 -10.53
C ALA A 76 -13.52 -8.31 -11.91
N ILE A 77 -14.61 -7.79 -12.49
CA ILE A 77 -15.07 -8.17 -13.82
C ILE A 77 -14.07 -7.75 -14.90
N GLN A 78 -13.46 -6.57 -14.77
CA GLN A 78 -12.48 -6.08 -15.73
C GLN A 78 -11.19 -6.92 -15.69
N ALA A 79 -10.68 -7.23 -14.50
CA ALA A 79 -9.54 -8.12 -14.32
C ALA A 79 -9.81 -9.52 -14.92
N LEU A 80 -11.02 -10.06 -14.72
CA LEU A 80 -11.43 -11.33 -15.32
C LEU A 80 -11.46 -11.28 -16.85
N LYS A 81 -11.98 -10.20 -17.44
CA LYS A 81 -11.99 -10.02 -18.91
C LYS A 81 -10.57 -9.98 -19.48
N GLN A 82 -9.65 -9.29 -18.83
CA GLN A 82 -8.24 -9.24 -19.23
C GLN A 82 -7.59 -10.62 -19.14
N ALA A 83 -7.80 -11.34 -18.03
CA ALA A 83 -7.28 -12.69 -17.86
C ALA A 83 -7.79 -13.65 -18.94
N VAL A 84 -9.08 -13.60 -19.27
CA VAL A 84 -9.65 -14.41 -20.37
C VAL A 84 -9.07 -14.02 -21.72
N GLY A 85 -8.77 -12.74 -21.95
CA GLY A 85 -8.08 -12.28 -23.16
C GLY A 85 -6.67 -12.88 -23.31
N ILE A 86 -5.89 -12.89 -22.23
CA ILE A 86 -4.55 -13.49 -22.20
C ILE A 86 -4.62 -15.00 -22.49
N LEU A 87 -5.59 -15.70 -21.89
CA LEU A 87 -5.77 -17.15 -22.10
C LEU A 87 -6.20 -17.51 -23.53
N LYS A 88 -6.94 -16.62 -24.21
CA LYS A 88 -7.30 -16.81 -25.63
C LYS A 88 -6.11 -16.61 -26.57
N ASN A 89 -5.20 -15.71 -26.22
CA ASN A 89 -4.00 -15.42 -27.00
C ASN A 89 -2.95 -16.50 -26.79
N ASN A 90 -2.76 -16.96 -25.55
CA ASN A 90 -1.76 -17.95 -25.17
C ASN A 90 -2.42 -19.05 -24.32
N PRO A 91 -2.87 -20.14 -24.94
CA PRO A 91 -3.64 -21.15 -24.23
C PRO A 91 -2.72 -22.11 -23.42
N THR A 92 -1.40 -22.08 -23.65
CA THR A 92 -0.39 -22.86 -22.92
C THR A 92 -0.32 -22.55 -21.42
N PHE A 93 -0.74 -21.34 -21.00
CA PHE A 93 -0.78 -20.94 -19.59
C PHE A 93 -1.74 -21.79 -18.74
N LEU A 94 -2.76 -22.41 -19.35
CA LEU A 94 -3.73 -23.28 -18.66
C LEU A 94 -3.08 -24.53 -18.01
N HIS A 95 -1.89 -24.92 -18.46
CA HIS A 95 -1.16 -26.09 -17.94
C HIS A 95 -0.17 -25.76 -16.82
N LYS A 96 -0.05 -24.48 -16.41
CA LYS A 96 0.78 -24.10 -15.25
C LYS A 96 0.14 -24.59 -13.95
N LYS A 97 0.97 -25.03 -13.00
CA LYS A 97 0.55 -25.56 -11.69
C LYS A 97 -0.29 -24.58 -10.86
N GLU A 98 -0.06 -23.27 -11.03
CA GLU A 98 -0.76 -22.19 -10.33
C GLU A 98 -2.23 -22.04 -10.76
N LEU A 99 -2.58 -22.47 -11.98
CA LEU A 99 -3.94 -22.37 -12.53
C LEU A 99 -4.72 -23.69 -12.48
N ALA A 100 -4.24 -24.66 -11.70
CA ALA A 100 -4.87 -25.98 -11.57
C ALA A 100 -6.33 -25.90 -11.09
N PHE A 101 -6.65 -24.97 -10.18
CA PHE A 101 -8.03 -24.74 -9.70
C PHE A 101 -8.96 -24.27 -10.84
N PHE A 102 -8.45 -23.46 -11.76
CA PHE A 102 -9.22 -22.95 -12.90
C PHE A 102 -9.45 -24.05 -13.93
N ARG A 103 -8.47 -24.94 -14.13
CA ARG A 103 -8.62 -26.15 -14.95
C ARG A 103 -9.71 -27.08 -14.41
N GLU A 104 -9.72 -27.32 -13.10
CA GLU A 104 -10.73 -28.13 -12.43
C GLU A 104 -12.12 -27.50 -12.53
N TYR A 105 -12.21 -26.18 -12.35
CA TYR A 105 -13.42 -25.40 -12.58
C TYR A 105 -13.95 -25.57 -14.01
N LEU A 106 -13.11 -25.39 -15.03
CA LEU A 106 -13.52 -25.58 -16.43
C LEU A 106 -13.95 -27.02 -16.75
N THR A 107 -13.27 -28.01 -16.15
CA THR A 107 -13.60 -29.43 -16.31
C THR A 107 -14.98 -29.74 -15.71
N SER A 108 -15.36 -29.07 -14.62
CA SER A 108 -16.69 -29.21 -14.00
C SER A 108 -17.83 -28.73 -14.91
N PHE A 109 -17.56 -27.77 -15.81
CA PHE A 109 -18.49 -27.31 -16.85
C PHE A 109 -18.47 -28.17 -18.13
N GLY A 110 -17.70 -29.27 -18.14
CA GLY A 110 -17.60 -30.19 -19.28
C GLY A 110 -16.67 -29.69 -20.40
N ALA A 111 -15.81 -28.69 -20.14
CA ALA A 111 -14.83 -28.25 -21.12
C ALA A 111 -13.72 -29.30 -21.29
N THR A 112 -13.47 -29.71 -22.53
CA THR A 112 -12.36 -30.61 -22.86
C THR A 112 -11.13 -29.76 -23.17
N ILE A 113 -10.13 -29.80 -22.29
CA ILE A 113 -8.89 -29.03 -22.42
C ILE A 113 -7.88 -29.87 -23.21
N PRO A 114 -7.41 -29.41 -24.39
CA PRO A 114 -6.41 -30.13 -25.18
C PRO A 114 -5.10 -30.33 -24.41
N SER A 115 -4.37 -31.39 -24.73
CA SER A 115 -3.09 -31.72 -24.09
C SER A 115 -1.99 -30.75 -24.52
N LEU A 116 -0.94 -30.61 -23.69
CA LEU A 116 0.17 -29.67 -23.93
C LEU A 116 0.78 -29.82 -25.34
N ALA A 117 0.93 -31.06 -25.80
CA ALA A 117 1.51 -31.38 -27.11
C ALA A 117 0.62 -30.95 -28.29
N GLU A 118 -0.71 -31.08 -28.15
CA GLU A 118 -1.68 -30.65 -29.16
C GLU A 118 -1.75 -29.11 -29.26
N MET A 119 -1.49 -28.43 -28.16
CA MET A 119 -1.51 -26.96 -28.09
C MET A 119 -0.23 -26.34 -28.62
N GLU A 120 0.93 -26.94 -28.36
CA GLU A 120 2.21 -26.54 -28.95
C GLU A 120 2.21 -26.71 -30.47
N GLN A 121 1.58 -27.77 -30.99
CA GLN A 121 1.40 -27.98 -32.43
C GLN A 121 0.45 -26.93 -33.04
N ALA A 122 -0.67 -26.64 -32.39
CA ALA A 122 -1.60 -25.61 -32.87
C ALA A 122 -1.00 -24.19 -32.84
N GLU A 123 -0.11 -23.89 -31.89
CA GLU A 123 0.61 -22.62 -31.80
C GLU A 123 1.71 -22.50 -32.86
N ALA A 124 2.45 -23.60 -33.13
CA ALA A 124 3.41 -23.69 -34.22
C ALA A 124 2.75 -23.54 -35.61
N ASP A 125 1.58 -24.16 -35.83
CA ASP A 125 0.81 -24.03 -37.06
C ASP A 125 0.25 -22.61 -37.25
N ARG A 126 -0.17 -21.96 -36.15
CA ARG A 126 -0.66 -20.56 -36.16
C ARG A 126 0.48 -19.57 -36.45
N GLN A 127 1.69 -19.83 -35.94
CA GLN A 127 2.89 -19.02 -36.23
C GLN A 127 3.41 -19.25 -37.66
N ALA A 128 3.33 -20.47 -38.18
CA ALA A 128 3.66 -20.78 -39.57
C ALA A 128 2.70 -20.10 -40.57
N ALA A 129 1.41 -19.97 -40.25
CA ALA A 129 0.43 -19.25 -41.06
C ALA A 129 0.64 -17.72 -41.08
N ALA A 130 1.26 -17.15 -40.04
CA ALA A 130 1.60 -15.72 -39.98
C ALA A 130 2.91 -15.36 -40.72
N GLY A 131 3.66 -16.36 -41.20
CA GLY A 131 5.01 -16.21 -41.76
C GLY A 131 5.11 -15.92 -43.26
N ASN A 132 4.03 -15.55 -43.96
CA ASN A 132 4.11 -15.19 -45.39
C ASN A 132 3.21 -14.00 -45.73
N GLY A 133 3.73 -12.79 -45.50
CA GLY A 133 3.09 -11.53 -45.84
C GLY A 133 4.13 -10.41 -45.94
N ALA A 134 4.88 -10.40 -47.05
CA ALA A 134 5.74 -9.28 -47.39
C ALA A 134 4.90 -8.02 -47.71
N LYS A 135 5.30 -6.90 -47.10
CA LYS A 135 5.00 -5.49 -47.39
C LYS A 135 3.60 -4.94 -47.03
N SER A 136 3.59 -4.13 -45.97
CA SER A 136 3.26 -2.70 -46.11
C SER A 136 3.83 -1.89 -44.93
N HIS A 137 5.00 -1.29 -45.15
CA HIS A 137 5.42 -0.09 -44.40
C HIS A 137 4.47 1.04 -44.81
N ALA A 138 3.44 1.28 -44.01
CA ALA A 138 2.59 2.47 -44.06
C ALA A 138 1.75 2.65 -42.77
N ALA A 139 1.59 1.60 -41.96
CA ALA A 139 0.82 1.67 -40.71
C ALA A 139 1.69 1.81 -39.44
N ALA A 140 2.99 1.54 -39.53
CA ALA A 140 3.91 1.63 -38.39
C ALA A 140 4.25 3.08 -38.01
N ASP A 141 4.28 3.99 -38.98
CA ASP A 141 4.60 5.40 -38.73
C ASP A 141 3.43 6.16 -38.07
N ALA A 142 2.17 5.73 -38.28
CA ALA A 142 1.01 6.36 -37.65
C ALA A 142 0.82 5.93 -36.18
N ALA A 143 1.13 4.67 -35.85
CA ALA A 143 1.11 4.19 -34.47
C ALA A 143 2.33 4.68 -33.67
N ALA A 144 3.51 4.80 -34.31
CA ALA A 144 4.68 5.42 -33.70
C ALA A 144 4.51 6.94 -33.52
N ALA A 145 3.85 7.64 -34.45
CA ALA A 145 3.52 9.06 -34.28
C ALA A 145 2.41 9.31 -33.25
N ALA A 146 1.43 8.40 -33.10
CA ALA A 146 0.41 8.51 -32.05
C ALA A 146 0.99 8.15 -30.67
N ALA A 147 1.86 7.14 -30.58
CA ALA A 147 2.57 6.81 -29.34
C ALA A 147 3.62 7.87 -28.97
N ALA A 148 4.30 8.46 -29.98
CA ALA A 148 5.22 9.58 -29.76
C ALA A 148 4.47 10.88 -29.44
N ALA A 149 3.26 11.09 -29.95
CA ALA A 149 2.43 12.25 -29.60
C ALA A 149 1.79 12.10 -28.21
N GLU A 150 1.42 10.87 -27.79
CA GLU A 150 1.02 10.62 -26.40
C GLU A 150 2.21 10.73 -25.44
N GLU A 151 3.40 10.20 -25.79
CA GLU A 151 4.63 10.44 -25.01
C GLU A 151 5.06 11.92 -25.01
N GLU A 152 4.92 12.68 -26.10
CA GLU A 152 5.21 14.11 -26.13
C GLU A 152 4.18 14.92 -25.33
N SER A 153 2.89 14.54 -25.34
CA SER A 153 1.86 15.21 -24.52
C SER A 153 1.93 14.86 -23.03
N GLU A 154 2.41 13.67 -22.68
CA GLU A 154 2.77 13.30 -21.30
C GLU A 154 4.11 13.91 -20.88
N ALA A 155 5.08 14.04 -21.78
CA ALA A 155 6.38 14.66 -21.52
C ALA A 155 6.30 16.18 -21.37
N GLU A 156 5.44 16.88 -22.11
CA GLU A 156 5.17 18.31 -21.93
C GLU A 156 4.46 18.64 -20.60
N MET A 157 3.93 17.62 -19.91
CA MET A 157 3.35 17.73 -18.56
C MET A 157 4.11 16.94 -17.50
N ARG A 158 5.35 16.50 -17.75
CA ARG A 158 6.22 16.03 -16.68
C ARG A 158 6.70 17.24 -15.91
N ASP A 159 5.89 17.69 -14.95
CA ASP A 159 6.21 18.80 -14.07
C ASP A 159 7.61 18.57 -13.51
N GLU A 160 8.50 19.57 -13.62
CA GLU A 160 9.85 19.53 -13.05
C GLU A 160 9.85 19.13 -11.56
N ASP A 161 8.72 19.33 -10.88
CA ASP A 161 8.44 18.98 -9.49
C ASP A 161 8.34 17.45 -9.21
N GLU A 162 8.10 16.59 -10.22
CA GLU A 162 8.05 15.12 -10.06
C GLU A 162 9.44 14.47 -10.16
N ALA A 163 10.47 15.19 -10.58
CA ALA A 163 11.82 14.65 -10.70
C ALA A 163 12.43 14.23 -9.34
N ASP A 164 11.94 14.81 -8.24
CA ASP A 164 12.40 14.52 -6.88
C ASP A 164 11.64 13.39 -6.18
N VAL A 165 10.55 12.90 -6.78
CA VAL A 165 9.74 11.80 -6.26
C VAL A 165 10.43 10.48 -6.60
N VAL A 166 10.77 9.72 -5.57
CA VAL A 166 11.31 8.38 -5.71
C VAL A 166 10.16 7.47 -6.12
N ARG A 167 10.24 6.86 -7.31
CA ARG A 167 9.27 5.84 -7.70
C ARG A 167 9.40 4.64 -6.77
N GLU A 168 8.27 4.09 -6.36
CA GLU A 168 8.23 2.93 -5.46
C GLU A 168 9.04 1.74 -6.02
N ALA A 169 8.96 1.50 -7.33
CA ALA A 169 9.71 0.44 -8.00
C ALA A 169 11.24 0.58 -7.86
N ASP A 170 11.75 1.81 -7.80
CA ASP A 170 13.18 2.09 -7.64
C ASP A 170 13.61 2.02 -6.16
N ALA A 171 12.66 2.15 -5.23
CA ALA A 171 12.90 2.18 -3.79
C ALA A 171 12.95 0.80 -3.11
N ASP A 172 12.49 -0.28 -3.78
CA ASP A 172 12.40 -1.64 -3.23
C ASP A 172 13.55 -2.58 -3.64
N MET A 173 14.60 -2.06 -4.31
CA MET A 173 15.72 -2.86 -4.82
C MET A 173 16.70 -3.32 -3.74
N ASP A 174 16.60 -2.81 -2.51
CA ASP A 174 17.49 -3.17 -1.41
C ASP A 174 17.01 -4.41 -0.63
N PRO A 175 17.95 -5.26 -0.17
CA PRO A 175 17.62 -6.35 0.75
C PRO A 175 16.84 -5.86 1.98
N PRO A 176 15.88 -6.65 2.49
CA PRO A 176 15.19 -6.34 3.74
C PRO A 176 16.20 -6.03 4.85
N GLN A 177 16.02 -4.88 5.50
CA GLN A 177 16.89 -4.44 6.59
C GLN A 177 16.76 -5.38 7.78
N ASP A 178 17.87 -5.63 8.48
CA ASP A 178 17.82 -6.38 9.73
C ASP A 178 17.10 -5.56 10.80
N MET A 179 15.93 -6.04 11.23
CA MET A 179 15.09 -5.39 12.23
C MET A 179 15.40 -5.87 13.65
N GLY A 180 16.40 -6.74 13.84
CA GLY A 180 16.69 -7.36 15.12
C GLY A 180 15.56 -8.26 15.62
N ASP A 181 15.77 -8.85 16.80
CA ASP A 181 14.75 -9.64 17.48
C ASP A 181 14.01 -8.76 18.50
N PRO A 182 12.72 -8.41 18.25
CA PRO A 182 11.96 -7.58 19.17
C PRO A 182 11.65 -8.28 20.50
N ALA A 183 11.81 -9.60 20.61
CA ALA A 183 11.59 -10.37 21.84
C ALA A 183 12.88 -10.63 22.64
N ARG A 184 14.04 -10.19 22.13
CA ARG A 184 15.30 -10.33 22.84
C ARG A 184 15.33 -9.42 24.07
N GLU A 185 15.42 -10.03 25.24
CA GLU A 185 15.73 -9.31 26.47
C GLU A 185 17.20 -8.87 26.46
N PRO A 186 17.52 -7.58 26.64
CA PRO A 186 18.91 -7.12 26.64
C PRO A 186 19.67 -7.69 27.84
N ALA A 187 20.84 -8.27 27.58
CA ALA A 187 21.68 -8.85 28.64
C ALA A 187 22.36 -7.75 29.48
N GLU A 188 22.86 -8.13 30.66
CA GLU A 188 23.65 -7.24 31.51
C GLU A 188 24.91 -6.76 30.75
N GLY A 189 25.03 -5.43 30.56
CA GLY A 189 26.07 -4.80 29.76
C GLY A 189 25.72 -4.50 28.29
N ASP A 190 24.60 -5.02 27.75
CA ASP A 190 24.17 -4.69 26.39
C ASP A 190 23.71 -3.22 26.29
N TYR A 191 23.11 -2.67 27.36
CA TYR A 191 22.73 -1.26 27.44
C TYR A 191 23.93 -0.30 27.35
N GLU A 192 25.05 -0.63 27.99
CA GLU A 192 26.26 0.20 27.98
C GLU A 192 26.94 0.15 26.60
N LYS A 193 27.02 -1.04 26.00
CA LYS A 193 27.50 -1.21 24.61
C LYS A 193 26.62 -0.46 23.62
N ALA A 194 25.29 -0.60 23.74
CA ALA A 194 24.34 0.10 22.88
C ALA A 194 24.41 1.62 23.05
N ALA A 195 24.64 2.12 24.28
CA ALA A 195 24.86 3.54 24.52
C ALA A 195 26.13 4.04 23.82
N GLY A 196 27.25 3.31 23.95
CA GLY A 196 28.50 3.63 23.26
C GLY A 196 28.36 3.64 21.73
N LEU A 197 27.71 2.63 21.16
CA LEU A 197 27.43 2.55 19.72
C LEU A 197 26.48 3.68 19.27
N ARG A 198 25.48 4.04 20.08
CA ARG A 198 24.57 5.15 19.79
C ARG A 198 25.31 6.49 19.74
N ASP A 199 26.27 6.70 20.64
CA ASP A 199 27.06 7.93 20.66
C ASP A 199 28.04 7.99 19.47
N GLN A 200 28.63 6.86 19.09
CA GLN A 200 29.41 6.74 17.85
C GLN A 200 28.55 6.99 16.60
N ALA A 201 27.33 6.44 16.55
CA ALA A 201 26.39 6.65 15.45
C ALA A 201 25.95 8.12 15.35
N ALA A 202 25.72 8.77 16.49
CA ALA A 202 25.41 10.20 16.54
C ALA A 202 26.59 11.05 16.06
N ALA A 203 27.82 10.68 16.39
CA ALA A 203 29.02 11.34 15.87
C ALA A 203 29.18 11.13 14.36
N ALA A 204 28.93 9.92 13.84
CA ALA A 204 28.93 9.63 12.41
C ALA A 204 27.86 10.47 11.67
N LEU A 205 26.65 10.59 12.25
CA LEU A 205 25.60 11.46 11.73
C LEU A 205 26.02 12.93 11.67
N ALA A 206 26.67 13.43 12.73
CA ALA A 206 27.17 14.80 12.76
C ALA A 206 28.30 15.03 11.73
N GLY A 207 29.08 13.98 11.43
CA GLY A 207 30.10 13.97 10.38
C GLY A 207 29.56 13.76 8.95
N GLY A 208 28.26 13.49 8.78
CA GLY A 208 27.63 13.24 7.48
C GLY A 208 27.81 11.82 6.94
N ASP A 209 28.38 10.89 7.71
CA ASP A 209 28.50 9.48 7.35
C ASP A 209 27.20 8.73 7.69
N PHE A 210 26.22 8.82 6.80
CA PHE A 210 24.92 8.19 6.97
C PHE A 210 24.97 6.66 6.85
N GLU A 211 25.87 6.11 6.04
CA GLU A 211 26.02 4.65 5.89
C GLU A 211 26.68 4.03 7.13
N GLY A 212 27.72 4.67 7.67
CA GLY A 212 28.33 4.28 8.94
C GLY A 212 27.36 4.37 10.10
N ALA A 213 26.59 5.45 10.18
CA ALA A 213 25.54 5.60 11.18
C ALA A 213 24.47 4.50 11.06
N LEU A 214 24.06 4.14 9.85
CA LEU A 214 23.08 3.07 9.62
C LEU A 214 23.58 1.72 10.15
N ARG A 215 24.84 1.36 9.85
CA ARG A 215 25.44 0.11 10.37
C ARG A 215 25.47 0.08 11.89
N LEU A 216 25.92 1.17 12.52
CA LEU A 216 25.97 1.29 13.98
C LEU A 216 24.57 1.23 14.61
N TYR A 217 23.56 1.87 14.00
CA TYR A 217 22.19 1.80 14.49
C TYR A 217 21.58 0.40 14.35
N THR A 218 21.95 -0.36 13.31
CA THR A 218 21.52 -1.76 13.18
C THR A 218 22.10 -2.62 14.31
N GLU A 219 23.37 -2.42 14.69
CA GLU A 219 23.95 -3.08 15.86
C GLU A 219 23.24 -2.67 17.16
N VAL A 220 22.93 -1.37 17.32
CA VAL A 220 22.16 -0.87 18.48
C VAL A 220 20.78 -1.53 18.57
N ILE A 221 20.10 -1.72 17.44
CA ILE A 221 18.78 -2.37 17.37
C ILE A 221 18.89 -3.85 17.73
N GLY A 222 19.96 -4.54 17.29
CA GLY A 222 20.22 -5.93 17.63
C GLY A 222 20.50 -6.16 19.12
N LEU A 223 21.11 -5.17 19.80
CA LEU A 223 21.35 -5.22 21.25
C LEU A 223 20.14 -4.77 22.06
N THR A 224 19.57 -3.62 21.69
CA THR A 224 18.50 -2.93 22.43
C THR A 224 17.43 -2.41 21.46
N PRO A 225 16.40 -3.21 21.12
CA PRO A 225 15.32 -2.75 20.26
C PRO A 225 14.53 -1.64 20.97
N ASN A 226 14.68 -0.39 20.51
CA ASN A 226 14.02 0.76 21.11
C ASN A 226 13.50 1.73 20.03
N ALA A 227 12.38 2.39 20.31
CA ALA A 227 11.71 3.27 19.36
C ALA A 227 12.62 4.39 18.81
N LYS A 228 13.51 4.93 19.67
CA LYS A 228 14.41 6.03 19.31
C LYS A 228 15.48 5.60 18.30
N ALA A 229 15.98 4.37 18.42
CA ALA A 229 16.96 3.79 17.50
C ALA A 229 16.33 3.57 16.13
N TYR A 230 15.16 2.95 16.05
CA TYR A 230 14.42 2.80 14.78
C TYR A 230 14.11 4.16 14.13
N ALA A 231 13.57 5.13 14.89
CA ALA A 231 13.27 6.45 14.34
C ALA A 231 14.53 7.19 13.84
N THR A 232 15.68 6.99 14.50
CA THR A 232 16.93 7.64 14.07
C THR A 232 17.57 6.92 12.89
N ARG A 233 17.49 5.59 12.81
CA ARG A 233 17.89 4.82 11.63
C ARG A 233 17.03 5.18 10.41
N GLY A 234 15.71 5.31 10.59
CA GLY A 234 14.80 5.80 9.56
C GLY A 234 15.20 7.19 9.03
N ALA A 235 15.60 8.10 9.91
CA ALA A 235 16.11 9.41 9.50
C ALA A 235 17.42 9.31 8.69
N CYS A 236 18.31 8.36 9.00
CA CYS A 236 19.51 8.08 8.18
C CYS A 236 19.11 7.58 6.78
N LEU A 237 18.15 6.65 6.72
CA LEU A 237 17.65 6.08 5.47
C LEU A 237 17.03 7.15 4.54
N LEU A 238 16.38 8.17 5.11
CA LEU A 238 15.86 9.29 4.33
C LEU A 238 16.96 10.13 3.67
N LYS A 239 18.09 10.30 4.34
CA LYS A 239 19.27 10.99 3.77
C LYS A 239 19.92 10.16 2.66
N LEU A 240 19.80 8.84 2.72
CA LEU A 240 20.23 7.91 1.69
C LEU A 240 19.21 7.70 0.57
N ARG A 241 18.10 8.47 0.53
CA ARG A 241 17.01 8.32 -0.46
C ARG A 241 16.37 6.93 -0.48
N LYS A 242 16.26 6.28 0.69
CA LYS A 242 15.61 4.97 0.89
C LYS A 242 14.29 5.09 1.68
N PRO A 243 13.24 5.70 1.10
CA PRO A 243 12.02 6.04 1.85
C PRO A 243 11.22 4.81 2.29
N LEU A 244 11.15 3.73 1.51
CA LEU A 244 10.39 2.52 1.90
C LEU A 244 10.99 1.83 3.14
N ALA A 245 12.32 1.73 3.21
CA ALA A 245 13.01 1.24 4.40
C ALA A 245 12.77 2.16 5.61
N ALA A 246 12.78 3.48 5.40
CA ALA A 246 12.49 4.45 6.46
C ALA A 246 11.05 4.32 7.00
N ILE A 247 10.06 4.02 6.15
CA ILE A 247 8.67 3.77 6.57
C ILE A 247 8.58 2.51 7.44
N ARG A 248 9.27 1.43 7.07
CA ARG A 248 9.32 0.19 7.86
C ARG A 248 9.87 0.46 9.27
N ASP A 249 10.96 1.22 9.36
CA ASP A 249 11.55 1.65 10.64
C ASP A 249 10.63 2.55 11.45
N ALA A 250 10.02 3.55 10.81
CA ALA A 250 9.12 4.47 11.48
C ALA A 250 7.87 3.76 12.02
N ASN A 251 7.31 2.81 11.28
CA ASN A 251 6.21 1.98 11.75
C ASN A 251 6.64 1.13 12.96
N LYS A 252 7.83 0.52 12.93
CA LYS A 252 8.34 -0.24 14.08
C LYS A 252 8.58 0.65 15.30
N ALA A 253 9.06 1.87 15.09
CA ALA A 253 9.19 2.86 16.16
C ALA A 253 7.83 3.23 16.78
N LEU A 254 6.80 3.38 15.97
CA LEU A 254 5.43 3.68 16.41
C LEU A 254 4.74 2.50 17.11
N GLU A 255 5.04 1.26 16.71
CA GLU A 255 4.61 0.06 17.44
C GLU A 255 5.18 0.02 18.86
N LEU A 256 6.44 0.43 19.03
CA LEU A 256 7.11 0.46 20.33
C LEU A 256 6.76 1.70 21.16
N ASN A 257 6.59 2.85 20.51
CA ASN A 257 6.17 4.10 21.13
C ASN A 257 5.20 4.87 20.21
N PRO A 258 3.89 4.78 20.46
CA PRO A 258 2.88 5.43 19.62
C PRO A 258 2.93 6.96 19.69
N ASP A 259 3.52 7.53 20.74
CA ASP A 259 3.59 8.99 20.95
C ASP A 259 4.95 9.57 20.48
N SER A 260 5.66 8.86 19.61
CA SER A 260 6.95 9.33 19.10
C SER A 260 6.79 10.36 17.97
N ALA A 261 6.92 11.65 18.29
CA ALA A 261 6.92 12.73 17.30
C ALA A 261 7.96 12.51 16.18
N LYS A 262 9.18 12.06 16.55
CA LYS A 262 10.26 11.79 15.59
C LYS A 262 9.91 10.67 14.61
N ALA A 263 9.20 9.63 15.07
CA ALA A 263 8.78 8.54 14.19
C ALA A 263 7.72 9.02 13.18
N PHE A 264 6.73 9.80 13.62
CA PHE A 264 5.75 10.42 12.72
C PHE A 264 6.41 11.36 11.71
N LYS A 265 7.35 12.20 12.15
CA LYS A 265 8.12 13.08 11.25
C LYS A 265 8.87 12.28 10.19
N THR A 266 9.58 11.23 10.61
CA THR A 266 10.34 10.35 9.72
C THR A 266 9.43 9.66 8.71
N ARG A 267 8.26 9.13 9.14
CA ARG A 267 7.30 8.52 8.22
C ARG A 267 6.74 9.55 7.23
N GLY A 268 6.35 10.73 7.71
CA GLY A 268 5.80 11.79 6.87
C GLY A 268 6.80 12.29 5.82
N GLU A 269 8.07 12.46 6.18
CA GLU A 269 9.15 12.79 5.24
C GLU A 269 9.37 11.68 4.20
N ALA A 270 9.29 10.41 4.62
CA ALA A 270 9.44 9.26 3.73
C ALA A 270 8.29 9.16 2.71
N GLU A 271 7.04 9.29 3.18
CA GLU A 271 5.84 9.29 2.32
C GLU A 271 5.88 10.47 1.33
N ALA A 272 6.41 11.62 1.73
CA ALA A 272 6.61 12.75 0.83
C ALA A 272 7.64 12.47 -0.26
N GLN A 273 8.74 11.76 0.04
CA GLN A 273 9.70 11.33 -0.97
C GLN A 273 9.10 10.35 -1.98
N LEU A 274 8.08 9.58 -1.59
CA LEU A 274 7.31 8.69 -2.47
C LEU A 274 6.16 9.38 -3.22
N GLY A 275 5.96 10.69 -3.02
CA GLY A 275 4.88 11.44 -3.64
C GLY A 275 3.50 11.22 -3.01
N ARG A 276 3.42 10.54 -1.87
CA ARG A 276 2.18 10.27 -1.12
C ARG A 276 1.86 11.46 -0.22
N TRP A 277 1.53 12.59 -0.83
CA TRP A 277 1.42 13.89 -0.17
C TRP A 277 0.38 13.92 0.97
N THR A 278 -0.78 13.29 0.78
CA THR A 278 -1.86 13.27 1.78
C THR A 278 -1.46 12.53 3.05
N ALA A 279 -0.83 11.35 2.91
CA ALA A 279 -0.31 10.57 4.02
C ALA A 279 0.81 11.34 4.76
N ALA A 280 1.71 11.97 4.00
CA ALA A 280 2.78 12.81 4.55
C ALA A 280 2.24 13.97 5.39
N ILE A 281 1.26 14.73 4.89
CA ILE A 281 0.66 15.87 5.61
C ILE A 281 0.01 15.42 6.93
N ARG A 282 -0.69 14.27 6.91
CA ARG A 282 -1.31 13.70 8.11
C ARG A 282 -0.26 13.40 9.18
N ASP A 283 0.80 12.69 8.81
CA ASP A 283 1.82 12.25 9.75
C ASP A 283 2.66 13.43 10.28
N LEU A 284 2.94 14.43 9.42
CA LEU A 284 3.60 15.66 9.86
C LEU A 284 2.69 16.50 10.78
N ALA A 285 1.38 16.51 10.55
CA ALA A 285 0.43 17.17 11.45
C ALA A 285 0.34 16.50 12.82
N THR A 286 0.37 15.15 12.87
CA THR A 286 0.42 14.44 14.15
C THR A 286 1.74 14.67 14.87
N ALA A 287 2.87 14.69 14.15
CA ALA A 287 4.17 15.03 14.72
C ALA A 287 4.14 16.42 15.39
N GLN A 288 3.62 17.44 14.69
CA GLN A 288 3.48 18.80 15.23
C GLN A 288 2.56 18.91 16.44
N THR A 289 1.56 18.04 16.54
CA THR A 289 0.64 18.04 17.68
C THR A 289 1.33 17.49 18.95
N ILE A 290 2.27 16.56 18.78
CA ILE A 290 3.03 15.96 19.86
C ILE A 290 4.20 16.86 20.27
N ASP A 291 5.01 17.27 19.29
CA ASP A 291 6.16 18.14 19.50
C ASP A 291 6.21 19.20 18.39
N PHE A 292 6.11 20.47 18.80
CA PHE A 292 6.07 21.56 17.85
C PHE A 292 7.48 21.84 17.33
N ASP A 293 7.63 21.72 16.02
CA ASP A 293 8.88 21.98 15.31
C ASP A 293 8.58 22.88 14.09
N GLU A 294 9.22 24.04 14.05
CA GLU A 294 9.05 25.05 13.00
C GLU A 294 9.52 24.53 11.63
N ASP A 295 10.62 23.75 11.60
CA ASP A 295 11.15 23.17 10.38
C ASP A 295 10.15 22.15 9.79
N THR A 296 9.51 21.39 10.66
CA THR A 296 8.47 20.43 10.29
C THR A 296 7.23 21.16 9.74
N GLU A 297 6.88 22.33 10.28
CA GLU A 297 5.79 23.16 9.74
C GLU A 297 6.09 23.68 8.35
N ALA A 298 7.28 24.24 8.16
CA ALA A 298 7.72 24.78 6.88
C ALA A 298 7.72 23.67 5.82
N PHE A 299 8.24 22.50 6.16
CA PHE A 299 8.25 21.33 5.27
C PHE A 299 6.83 20.88 4.92
N LYS A 300 5.93 20.76 5.90
CA LYS A 300 4.52 20.41 5.69
C LYS A 300 3.80 21.39 4.77
N LYS A 301 4.03 22.70 4.92
CA LYS A 301 3.46 23.73 4.01
C LYS A 301 3.97 23.56 2.57
N GLY A 302 5.26 23.24 2.41
CA GLY A 302 5.83 22.89 1.11
C GLY A 302 5.14 21.69 0.46
N ILE A 303 4.89 20.62 1.24
CA ILE A 303 4.14 19.45 0.78
C ILE A 303 2.69 19.78 0.45
N GLN A 304 2.02 20.60 1.27
CA GLN A 304 0.65 21.03 1.00
C GLN A 304 0.53 21.74 -0.35
N ALA A 305 1.47 22.64 -0.66
CA ALA A 305 1.50 23.31 -1.95
C ALA A 305 1.71 22.34 -3.12
N LYS A 306 2.52 21.29 -2.93
CA LYS A 306 2.67 20.21 -3.92
C LYS A 306 1.37 19.41 -4.08
N ALA A 307 0.72 19.03 -2.98
CA ALA A 307 -0.56 18.31 -2.99
C ALA A 307 -1.66 19.11 -3.72
N ASP A 308 -1.80 20.40 -3.41
CA ASP A 308 -2.81 21.27 -4.01
C ASP A 308 -2.58 21.44 -5.52
N ARG A 309 -1.30 21.45 -5.96
CA ARG A 309 -0.93 21.49 -7.38
C ARG A 309 -1.36 20.22 -8.11
N VAL A 310 -1.10 19.04 -7.53
CA VAL A 310 -1.52 17.75 -8.08
C VAL A 310 -3.05 17.71 -8.23
N VAL A 311 -3.79 18.06 -7.17
CA VAL A 311 -5.26 18.10 -7.20
C VAL A 311 -5.77 19.06 -8.28
N ARG A 312 -5.16 20.23 -8.42
CA ARG A 312 -5.52 21.20 -9.47
C ARG A 312 -5.25 20.66 -10.87
N LYS A 313 -4.16 19.93 -11.07
CA LYS A 313 -3.80 19.32 -12.36
C LYS A 313 -4.79 18.21 -12.71
N GLU A 314 -5.08 17.31 -11.79
CA GLU A 314 -6.07 16.24 -11.96
C GLU A 314 -7.48 16.79 -12.26
N ALA A 315 -7.89 17.87 -11.59
CA ALA A 315 -9.18 18.52 -11.85
C ALA A 315 -9.26 19.11 -13.26
N LYS A 316 -8.18 19.73 -13.76
CA LYS A 316 -8.10 20.23 -15.14
C LYS A 316 -8.16 19.08 -16.15
N LEU A 317 -7.44 17.99 -15.89
CA LEU A 317 -7.45 16.82 -16.76
C LEU A 317 -8.84 16.17 -16.82
N ARG A 318 -9.51 16.01 -15.68
CA ARG A 318 -10.89 15.51 -15.62
C ARG A 318 -11.84 16.41 -16.40
N ALA A 319 -11.76 17.73 -16.23
CA ALA A 319 -12.58 18.68 -16.98
C ALA A 319 -12.30 18.65 -18.49
N GLY A 320 -11.05 18.42 -18.91
CA GLY A 320 -10.66 18.22 -20.31
C GLY A 320 -11.30 16.97 -20.90
N LYS A 321 -11.17 15.82 -20.23
CA LYS A 321 -11.78 14.55 -20.63
C LYS A 321 -13.31 14.64 -20.73
N GLU A 322 -13.96 15.29 -19.76
CA GLU A 322 -15.41 15.51 -19.80
C GLU A 322 -15.85 16.40 -20.97
N ARG A 323 -15.05 17.40 -21.36
CA ARG A 323 -15.34 18.24 -22.54
C ARG A 323 -15.20 17.46 -23.83
N GLU A 324 -14.15 16.64 -23.94
CA GLU A 324 -13.92 15.79 -25.10
C GLU A 324 -15.02 14.72 -25.24
N GLU A 325 -15.42 14.07 -24.15
CA GLU A 325 -16.52 13.12 -24.14
C GLU A 325 -17.85 13.77 -24.53
N ARG A 326 -18.11 15.02 -24.12
CA ARG A 326 -19.29 15.77 -24.57
C ARG A 326 -19.24 16.06 -26.06
N ALA A 327 -18.10 16.54 -26.56
CA ALA A 327 -17.93 16.79 -28.00
C ALA A 327 -18.19 15.52 -28.83
N ARG A 328 -17.67 14.37 -28.40
CA ARG A 328 -17.91 13.07 -29.06
C ARG A 328 -19.36 12.58 -28.99
N ARG A 329 -20.17 13.04 -28.03
CA ARG A 329 -21.61 12.70 -27.95
C ARG A 329 -22.46 13.56 -28.88
N ASP A 330 -21.99 14.76 -29.21
CA ASP A 330 -22.71 15.72 -30.03
C ASP A 330 -22.40 15.53 -31.54
N GLU A 331 -21.37 14.75 -31.90
CA GLU A 331 -21.01 14.28 -33.26
C GLU A 331 -21.80 13.04 -33.71
#